data_AF-A0A512N288-F1
#
_entry.id   AF-A0A512N288-F1
#
_cell.length_a   1.000
_cell.length_b   1.000
_cell.length_c   1.000
_cell.angle_alpha   90.00
_cell.angle_beta   90.00
_cell.angle_gamma   90.00
#
_symmetry.space_group_name_H-M   'P 1'
#
loop_
_entity.id
_entity.type
_entity.pdbx_description
1 polymer ?
#
loop_
_entity_poly.entity_id
_entity_poly.type
_entity_poly.pdbx_seq_one_letter_code
_entity_poly.pdbx_strand_id
1 'polypeptide(L)'
;MSGDPSFPVRHVPAVAYRGARTYVHSTTLYTELMAAAAALGLALDGLVEMRFKQAITTMVEIHFDGVVESLEASAAPARFAVGEGDRIVFGRIVGTGKPVLDRKPYDESGIWDVAKIDGRSVSLSTGAGYAPIQVVTSLCALLHNTILKPPARRRWLLARLSLHRPLRPTDVAGTKIAITHEIGRTMTRSSISVSEGVIGSMDFMVGTAPPALAGSA
;
A
#
# COMPACT_ATOMS: atom_id res chain seq x y z
N MET A 1 -4.84 29.54 -10.84
CA MET A 1 -4.76 28.93 -12.19
C MET A 1 -3.93 27.67 -12.05
N SER A 2 -4.56 26.52 -11.78
CA SER A 2 -3.87 25.22 -11.89
C SER A 2 -3.82 24.89 -13.37
N GLY A 3 -2.61 24.90 -13.94
CA GLY A 3 -2.42 24.34 -15.28
C GLY A 3 -2.61 22.83 -15.20
N ASP A 4 -3.39 22.26 -16.10
CA ASP A 4 -3.48 20.81 -16.23
C ASP A 4 -2.07 20.24 -16.44
N PRO A 5 -1.62 19.26 -15.64
CA PRO A 5 -0.31 18.66 -15.85
C PRO A 5 -0.27 17.99 -17.23
N SER A 6 0.78 18.28 -18.00
CA SER A 6 1.05 17.60 -19.27
C SER A 6 1.59 16.20 -18.98
N PHE A 7 0.85 15.16 -19.37
CA PHE A 7 1.29 13.77 -19.27
C PHE A 7 2.00 13.32 -20.58
N PRO A 8 2.93 12.35 -20.52
CA PRO A 8 3.32 11.56 -19.35
C PRO A 8 4.28 12.29 -18.40
N VAL A 9 4.19 11.99 -17.09
CA VAL A 9 5.13 12.50 -16.08
C VAL A 9 5.81 11.36 -15.33
N ARG A 10 7.09 11.53 -15.00
CA ARG A 10 7.89 10.55 -14.26
C ARG A 10 8.37 11.13 -12.94
N HIS A 11 8.17 10.38 -11.86
CA HIS A 11 8.70 10.64 -10.53
C HIS A 11 9.68 9.54 -10.12
N VAL A 12 10.81 9.93 -9.51
CA VAL A 12 11.79 8.99 -8.95
C VAL A 12 11.65 9.00 -7.42
N PRO A 13 10.96 8.01 -6.83
CA PRO A 13 10.70 8.00 -5.40
C PRO A 13 11.93 7.63 -4.56
N ALA A 14 11.97 8.16 -3.34
CA ALA A 14 12.99 7.85 -2.34
C ALA A 14 12.67 6.52 -1.63
N VAL A 15 12.93 5.39 -2.31
CA VAL A 15 12.63 4.06 -1.77
C VAL A 15 13.77 3.47 -0.94
N ALA A 16 13.40 2.77 0.13
CA ALA A 16 14.30 2.00 0.98
C ALA A 16 13.63 0.68 1.38
N TYR A 17 14.43 -0.34 1.68
CA TYR A 17 13.91 -1.53 2.36
C TYR A 17 13.52 -1.22 3.80
N ARG A 18 12.46 -1.87 4.31
CA ARG A 18 11.95 -1.66 5.67
C ARG A 18 12.18 -2.87 6.56
N GLY A 19 12.81 -2.66 7.71
CA GLY A 19 13.14 -3.74 8.67
C GLY A 19 14.01 -4.80 7.99
N ALA A 20 13.67 -6.09 8.14
CA ALA A 20 14.38 -7.21 7.51
C ALA A 20 13.88 -7.57 6.08
N ARG A 21 12.98 -6.77 5.50
CA ARG A 21 12.40 -7.05 4.18
C ARG A 21 13.44 -6.80 3.06
N THR A 22 13.29 -7.48 1.93
CA THR A 22 14.13 -7.35 0.72
C THR A 22 13.33 -6.94 -0.51
N TYR A 23 12.18 -6.31 -0.25
CA TYR A 23 11.32 -5.71 -1.25
C TYR A 23 10.86 -4.33 -0.77
N VAL A 24 10.57 -3.44 -1.71
CA VAL A 24 10.04 -2.10 -1.43
C VAL A 24 8.65 -2.25 -0.82
N HIS A 25 8.47 -1.65 0.35
CA HIS A 25 7.21 -1.76 1.09
C HIS A 25 6.10 -0.93 0.43
N SER A 26 4.89 -1.50 0.34
CA SER A 26 3.73 -0.82 -0.27
C SER A 26 3.38 0.50 0.41
N THR A 27 3.59 0.63 1.73
CA THR A 27 3.37 1.89 2.46
C THR A 27 4.29 3.01 1.98
N THR A 28 5.54 2.69 1.60
CA THR A 28 6.46 3.65 0.99
C THR A 28 5.93 4.07 -0.38
N LEU A 29 5.54 3.11 -1.22
CA LEU A 29 5.03 3.39 -2.57
C LEU A 29 3.75 4.24 -2.54
N TYR A 30 2.84 3.98 -1.60
CA TYR A 30 1.66 4.81 -1.39
C TYR A 30 2.04 6.25 -1.02
N THR A 31 2.94 6.43 -0.05
CA THR A 31 3.36 7.76 0.42
C THR A 31 4.00 8.56 -0.71
N GLU A 32 4.89 7.92 -1.47
CA GLU A 32 5.57 8.53 -2.61
C GLU A 32 4.61 8.82 -3.77
N LEU A 33 3.62 7.96 -4.01
CA LEU A 33 2.58 8.19 -5.01
C LEU A 33 1.73 9.42 -4.66
N MET A 34 1.28 9.53 -3.40
CA MET A 34 0.50 10.69 -2.95
C MET A 34 1.34 11.98 -3.02
N ALA A 35 2.61 11.94 -2.61
CA ALA A 35 3.50 13.09 -2.71
C ALA A 35 3.73 13.51 -4.17
N ALA A 36 3.98 12.56 -5.06
CA ALA A 36 4.16 12.83 -6.49
C ALA A 36 2.88 13.42 -7.12
N ALA A 37 1.73 12.84 -6.83
CA ALA A 37 0.46 13.31 -7.37
C ALA A 37 0.12 14.73 -6.88
N ALA A 38 0.38 15.04 -5.61
CA ALA A 38 0.24 16.40 -5.07
C ALA A 38 1.21 17.39 -5.73
N ALA A 39 2.47 16.98 -6.00
CA ALA A 39 3.45 17.81 -6.69
C ALA A 39 3.07 18.12 -8.15
N LEU A 40 2.22 17.28 -8.77
CA LEU A 40 1.63 17.52 -10.09
C LEU A 40 0.38 18.41 -10.04
N GLY A 41 -0.05 18.84 -8.84
CA GLY A 41 -1.22 19.68 -8.65
C GLY A 41 -2.55 18.93 -8.67
N LEU A 42 -2.56 17.60 -8.57
CA LEU A 42 -3.79 16.82 -8.49
C LEU A 42 -4.44 17.01 -7.11
N ALA A 43 -5.72 17.39 -7.08
CA ALA A 43 -6.51 17.39 -5.86
C ALA A 43 -6.83 15.93 -5.47
N LEU A 44 -6.11 15.42 -4.48
CA LEU A 44 -6.24 14.04 -4.00
C LEU A 44 -7.47 13.91 -3.08
N ASP A 45 -8.66 13.94 -3.67
CA ASP A 45 -9.93 13.85 -2.95
C ASP A 45 -10.77 12.62 -3.34
N GLY A 46 -10.40 11.92 -4.41
CA GLY A 46 -11.12 10.76 -4.93
C GLY A 46 -10.39 9.42 -4.76
N LEU A 47 -10.81 8.45 -5.60
CA LEU A 47 -10.32 7.07 -5.61
C LEU A 47 -8.79 6.99 -5.48
N VAL A 48 -8.29 6.09 -4.64
CA VAL A 48 -6.89 5.67 -4.69
C VAL A 48 -6.83 4.16 -4.82
N GLU A 49 -6.33 3.70 -5.95
CA GLU A 49 -6.15 2.29 -6.22
C GLU A 49 -4.67 1.99 -6.51
N MET A 50 -4.15 0.94 -5.89
CA MET A 50 -2.83 0.38 -6.20
C MET A 50 -2.98 -1.13 -6.36
N ARG A 51 -2.49 -1.69 -7.47
CA ARG A 51 -2.47 -3.13 -7.73
C ARG A 51 -1.03 -3.60 -7.88
N PHE A 52 -0.62 -4.56 -7.07
CA PHE A 52 0.71 -5.15 -7.07
C PHE A 52 0.63 -6.55 -7.69
N LYS A 53 1.37 -6.78 -8.78
CA LYS A 53 1.46 -8.08 -9.45
C LYS A 53 2.59 -8.94 -8.89
N GLN A 54 3.65 -8.29 -8.41
CA GLN A 54 4.82 -8.95 -7.85
C GLN A 54 5.55 -8.06 -6.84
N ALA A 55 6.40 -8.66 -6.00
CA ALA A 55 7.27 -7.93 -5.10
C ALA A 55 8.33 -7.13 -5.90
N ILE A 56 8.61 -5.90 -5.47
CA ILE A 56 9.58 -5.03 -6.15
C ILE A 56 10.88 -5.02 -5.36
N THR A 57 11.99 -5.45 -5.98
CA THR A 57 13.31 -5.65 -5.33
C THR A 57 14.40 -4.72 -5.88
N THR A 58 14.00 -3.70 -6.64
CA THR A 58 14.90 -2.73 -7.26
C THR A 58 14.38 -1.31 -7.00
N MET A 59 15.22 -0.31 -7.24
CA MET A 59 14.77 1.09 -7.32
C MET A 59 13.65 1.19 -8.36
N VAL A 60 12.71 2.08 -8.14
CA VAL A 60 11.51 2.21 -8.98
C VAL A 60 11.35 3.62 -9.53
N GLU A 61 10.45 3.74 -10.50
CA GLU A 61 9.91 5.00 -10.98
C GLU A 61 8.39 4.93 -10.99
N ILE A 62 7.74 6.05 -10.69
CA ILE A 62 6.29 6.21 -10.78
C ILE A 62 6.02 6.99 -12.07
N HIS A 63 5.32 6.37 -13.01
CA HIS A 63 4.97 6.95 -14.31
C HIS A 63 3.49 7.25 -14.30
N PHE A 64 3.12 8.52 -14.47
CA PHE A 64 1.75 8.97 -14.68
C PHE A 64 1.46 8.99 -16.17
N ASP A 65 0.53 8.14 -16.60
CA ASP A 65 0.18 7.93 -18.01
C ASP A 65 -0.94 8.89 -18.48
N GLY A 66 -1.61 9.58 -17.54
CA GLY A 66 -2.69 10.54 -17.80
C GLY A 66 -4.08 9.94 -17.58
N VAL A 67 -5.09 10.42 -18.29
CA VAL A 67 -6.50 10.00 -18.10
C VAL A 67 -6.89 8.75 -18.89
N VAL A 68 -6.00 8.28 -19.77
CA VAL A 68 -6.18 7.04 -20.55
C VAL A 68 -5.23 5.99 -19.98
N GLU A 69 -5.76 4.82 -19.64
CA GLU A 69 -4.93 3.72 -19.17
C GLU A 69 -4.01 3.23 -20.31
N SER A 70 -2.70 3.20 -20.05
CA SER A 70 -1.72 2.70 -21.01
C SER A 70 -1.80 1.18 -21.18
N LEU A 71 -1.90 0.70 -22.42
CA LEU A 71 -1.82 -0.73 -22.75
C LEU A 71 -0.45 -1.33 -22.41
N GLU A 72 0.62 -0.53 -22.51
CA GLU A 72 1.99 -0.94 -22.12
C GLU A 72 2.15 -1.19 -20.62
N ALA A 73 1.19 -0.76 -19.80
CA ALA A 73 1.25 -0.97 -18.36
C ALA A 73 1.18 -2.46 -17.98
N SER A 74 0.97 -3.39 -18.91
CA SER A 74 0.71 -4.82 -18.61
C SER A 74 1.89 -5.51 -17.93
N ALA A 75 3.11 -5.15 -18.30
CA ALA A 75 4.32 -5.75 -17.73
C ALA A 75 4.78 -5.10 -16.41
N ALA A 76 4.18 -3.98 -16.00
CA ALA A 76 4.62 -3.25 -14.81
C ALA A 76 4.35 -4.07 -13.52
N PRO A 77 5.28 -4.10 -12.55
CA PRO A 77 5.09 -4.83 -11.30
C PRO A 77 3.95 -4.27 -10.45
N ALA A 78 3.61 -2.99 -10.60
CA ALA A 78 2.42 -2.41 -10.02
C ALA A 78 1.81 -1.32 -10.90
N ARG A 79 0.51 -1.11 -10.73
CA ARG A 79 -0.30 -0.07 -11.38
C ARG A 79 -1.07 0.71 -10.34
N PHE A 80 -1.47 1.93 -10.69
CA PHE A 80 -2.31 2.75 -9.84
C PHE A 80 -3.34 3.55 -10.62
N ALA A 81 -4.37 3.97 -9.90
CA ALA A 81 -5.32 4.98 -10.33
C ALA A 81 -5.52 5.96 -9.17
N VAL A 82 -5.51 7.26 -9.44
CA VAL A 82 -5.79 8.33 -8.47
C VAL A 82 -6.88 9.24 -9.01
N GLY A 83 -7.89 9.51 -8.19
CA GLY A 83 -9.05 10.33 -8.52
C GLY A 83 -8.89 11.78 -8.08
N GLU A 84 -9.35 12.69 -8.91
CA GLU A 84 -9.49 14.13 -8.69
C GLU A 84 -10.90 14.53 -9.17
N GLY A 85 -11.85 14.69 -8.25
CA GLY A 85 -13.27 14.81 -8.62
C GLY A 85 -13.73 13.65 -9.52
N ASP A 86 -14.24 13.97 -10.73
CA ASP A 86 -14.69 12.98 -11.71
C ASP A 86 -13.56 12.44 -12.61
N ARG A 87 -12.35 12.99 -12.49
CA ARG A 87 -11.18 12.59 -13.28
C ARG A 87 -10.44 11.46 -12.59
N ILE A 88 -10.01 10.47 -13.36
CA ILE A 88 -9.09 9.42 -12.89
C ILE A 88 -7.79 9.53 -13.69
N VAL A 89 -6.67 9.67 -12.98
CA VAL A 89 -5.33 9.61 -13.54
C VAL A 89 -4.75 8.22 -13.28
N PHE A 90 -4.33 7.56 -14.36
CA PHE A 90 -3.73 6.25 -14.35
C PHE A 90 -2.21 6.33 -14.39
N GLY A 91 -1.58 5.29 -13.90
CA GLY A 91 -0.14 5.13 -14.05
C GLY A 91 0.39 3.78 -13.61
N ARG A 92 1.71 3.68 -13.65
CA ARG A 92 2.45 2.45 -13.39
C ARG A 92 3.67 2.71 -12.53
N ILE A 93 4.06 1.69 -11.77
CA ILE A 93 5.31 1.66 -11.02
C ILE A 93 6.21 0.66 -11.73
N VAL A 94 7.37 1.11 -12.21
CA VAL A 94 8.32 0.28 -12.96
C VAL A 94 9.62 0.11 -12.18
N GLY A 95 10.19 -1.09 -12.22
CA GLY A 95 11.52 -1.35 -11.67
C GLY A 95 12.60 -0.84 -12.62
N THR A 96 13.63 -0.20 -12.09
CA THR A 96 14.75 0.36 -12.87
C THR A 96 15.90 -0.63 -13.09
N GLY A 97 15.82 -1.82 -12.49
CA GLY A 97 16.92 -2.79 -12.45
C GLY A 97 18.05 -2.44 -11.48
N LYS A 98 18.12 -1.19 -10.98
CA LYS A 98 19.13 -0.75 -10.02
C LYS A 98 18.82 -1.28 -8.61
N PRO A 99 19.83 -1.69 -7.81
CA PRO A 99 19.60 -2.16 -6.45
C PRO A 99 19.08 -1.04 -5.55
N VAL A 100 18.18 -1.38 -4.62
CA VAL A 100 17.83 -0.49 -3.50
C VAL A 100 19.00 -0.49 -2.51
N LEU A 101 19.56 0.68 -2.25
CA LEU A 101 20.76 0.82 -1.41
C LEU A 101 20.42 1.10 0.06
N ASP A 102 19.29 1.73 0.32
CA ASP A 102 18.92 2.18 1.66
C ASP A 102 18.05 1.16 2.42
N ARG A 103 18.22 1.13 3.75
CA ARG A 103 17.37 0.40 4.68
C ARG A 103 16.93 1.31 5.82
N LYS A 104 15.63 1.30 6.13
CA LYS A 104 15.03 2.04 7.24
C LYS A 104 14.50 1.07 8.29
N PRO A 105 14.70 1.32 9.59
CA PRO A 105 14.00 0.62 10.64
C PRO A 105 12.49 0.69 10.43
N TYR A 106 11.79 -0.39 10.74
CA TYR A 106 10.34 -0.41 10.69
C TYR A 106 9.83 -1.36 11.76
N ASP A 107 9.53 -0.77 12.91
CA ASP A 107 8.93 -1.46 14.04
C ASP A 107 7.43 -1.18 14.08
N GLU A 108 6.66 -2.26 13.98
CA GLU A 108 5.19 -2.25 13.97
C GLU A 108 4.62 -2.53 15.37
N SER A 109 5.46 -2.82 16.36
CA SER A 109 5.06 -3.15 17.74
C SER A 109 4.16 -2.09 18.36
N GLY A 110 4.50 -0.80 18.21
CA GLY A 110 3.69 0.30 18.72
C GLY A 110 2.27 0.39 18.14
N ILE A 111 2.03 -0.18 16.95
CA ILE A 111 0.68 -0.33 16.40
C ILE A 111 -0.02 -1.54 17.01
N TRP A 112 0.70 -2.66 17.17
CA TRP A 112 0.16 -3.92 17.66
C TRP A 112 -0.23 -3.87 19.13
N ASP A 113 0.55 -3.19 19.96
CA ASP A 113 0.35 -3.13 21.42
C ASP A 113 -0.97 -2.44 21.80
N VAL A 114 -1.47 -1.56 20.93
CA VAL A 114 -2.75 -0.85 21.12
C VAL A 114 -3.86 -1.36 20.21
N ALA A 115 -3.59 -2.43 19.44
CA ALA A 115 -4.57 -3.03 18.55
C ALA A 115 -5.45 -4.04 19.30
N LYS A 116 -6.77 -3.96 19.08
CA LYS A 116 -7.73 -4.92 19.64
C LYS A 116 -8.27 -5.81 18.53
N ILE A 117 -7.97 -7.10 18.61
CA ILE A 117 -8.56 -8.13 17.75
C ILE A 117 -9.88 -8.62 18.36
N ASP A 118 -10.92 -8.69 17.54
CA ASP A 118 -12.23 -9.25 17.89
C ASP A 118 -12.77 -10.04 16.69
N GLY A 119 -12.85 -11.37 16.86
CA GLY A 119 -13.23 -12.30 15.81
C GLY A 119 -12.36 -12.11 14.57
N ARG A 120 -13.00 -11.76 13.44
CA ARG A 120 -12.36 -11.50 12.14
C ARG A 120 -12.05 -10.04 11.86
N SER A 121 -11.90 -9.25 12.92
CA SER A 121 -11.59 -7.84 12.84
C SER A 121 -10.50 -7.42 13.80
N VAL A 122 -9.81 -6.33 13.47
CA VAL A 122 -8.87 -5.64 14.34
C VAL A 122 -9.17 -4.15 14.30
N SER A 123 -9.03 -3.46 15.42
CA SER A 123 -9.31 -2.04 15.54
C SER A 123 -8.28 -1.32 16.41
N LEU A 124 -8.22 0.00 16.23
CA LEU A 124 -7.35 0.91 16.95
C LEU A 124 -8.20 2.05 17.51
N SER A 125 -8.34 2.14 18.83
CA SER A 125 -9.20 3.15 19.48
C SER A 125 -8.49 4.49 19.70
N THR A 126 -7.16 4.50 19.77
CA THR A 126 -6.34 5.69 20.03
C THR A 126 -5.26 5.83 18.96
N GLY A 127 -4.79 7.04 18.67
CA GLY A 127 -3.69 7.26 17.73
C GLY A 127 -2.42 6.47 18.11
N ALA A 128 -1.71 5.96 17.11
CA ALA A 128 -0.47 5.18 17.30
C ALA A 128 0.83 5.97 16.99
N GLY A 129 0.73 7.21 16.51
CA GLY A 129 1.90 8.00 16.10
C GLY A 129 2.53 7.58 14.76
N TYR A 130 1.85 6.71 14.00
CA TYR A 130 2.29 6.25 12.68
C TYR A 130 1.47 6.89 11.56
N ALA A 131 2.02 6.87 10.34
CA ALA A 131 1.28 7.32 9.16
C ALA A 131 0.05 6.42 8.93
N PRO A 132 -1.09 6.96 8.46
CA PRO A 132 -2.32 6.18 8.26
C PRO A 132 -2.14 4.91 7.44
N ILE A 133 -1.37 4.96 6.34
CA ILE A 133 -1.10 3.80 5.50
C ILE A 133 -0.32 2.70 6.24
N GLN A 134 0.58 3.08 7.16
CA GLN A 134 1.31 2.12 7.99
C GLN A 134 0.34 1.44 8.94
N VAL A 135 -0.54 2.20 9.60
CA VAL A 135 -1.56 1.68 10.52
C VAL A 135 -2.45 0.66 9.83
N VAL A 136 -3.11 1.01 8.73
CA VAL A 136 -4.04 0.08 8.04
C VAL A 136 -3.31 -1.18 7.55
N THR A 137 -2.10 -1.04 6.99
CA THR A 137 -1.33 -2.18 6.47
C THR A 137 -0.87 -3.10 7.60
N SER A 138 -0.35 -2.54 8.70
CA SER A 138 0.13 -3.29 9.86
C SER A 138 -1.00 -3.97 10.62
N LEU A 139 -2.15 -3.32 10.78
CA LEU A 139 -3.36 -3.93 11.36
C LEU A 139 -3.84 -5.10 10.50
N CYS A 140 -3.92 -4.91 9.18
CA CYS A 140 -4.30 -6.00 8.27
C CYS A 140 -3.32 -7.17 8.36
N ALA A 141 -2.02 -6.91 8.33
CA ALA A 141 -0.99 -7.95 8.46
C ALA A 141 -1.09 -8.69 9.82
N LEU A 142 -1.28 -7.95 10.92
CA LEU A 142 -1.49 -8.51 12.26
C LEU A 142 -2.70 -9.45 12.27
N LEU A 143 -3.85 -8.99 11.76
CA LEU A 143 -5.07 -9.77 11.71
C LEU A 143 -4.88 -11.10 10.94
N HIS A 144 -4.24 -11.05 9.78
CA HIS A 144 -3.98 -12.24 8.96
C HIS A 144 -3.01 -13.21 9.62
N ASN A 145 -1.96 -12.71 10.26
CA ASN A 145 -0.98 -13.54 10.95
C ASN A 145 -1.56 -14.18 12.23
N THR A 146 -2.50 -13.52 12.90
CA THR A 146 -3.18 -14.06 14.07
C THR A 146 -4.21 -15.13 13.69
N ILE A 147 -5.06 -14.85 12.69
CA ILE A 147 -6.24 -15.67 12.41
C ILE A 147 -5.96 -16.77 11.39
N LEU A 148 -5.33 -16.42 10.26
CA LEU A 148 -5.21 -17.33 9.12
C LEU A 148 -3.88 -18.07 9.06
N LYS A 149 -2.81 -17.46 9.59
CA LYS A 149 -1.41 -17.97 9.60
C LYS A 149 -0.93 -18.45 8.22
N PRO A 150 -0.03 -17.71 7.55
CA PRO A 150 0.44 -18.15 6.24
C PRO A 150 1.17 -19.50 6.36
N PRO A 151 1.12 -20.35 5.31
CA PRO A 151 1.90 -21.59 5.27
C PRO A 151 3.39 -21.34 5.56
N ALA A 152 4.10 -22.37 6.02
CA ALA A 152 5.53 -22.27 6.34
C ALA A 152 6.33 -21.64 5.19
N ARG A 153 7.21 -20.69 5.53
CA ARG A 153 8.04 -19.91 4.58
C ARG A 153 7.27 -19.03 3.59
N ARG A 154 5.96 -18.86 3.76
CA ARG A 154 5.14 -17.90 3.00
C ARG A 154 4.76 -16.72 3.89
N ARG A 155 4.37 -15.62 3.26
CA ARG A 155 3.90 -14.42 3.95
C ARG A 155 2.69 -13.85 3.23
N TRP A 156 1.86 -13.16 4.00
CA TRP A 156 0.80 -12.33 3.50
C TRP A 156 1.39 -11.06 2.87
N LEU A 157 1.12 -10.83 1.59
CA LEU A 157 1.58 -9.68 0.80
C LEU A 157 0.37 -8.88 0.31
N LEU A 158 0.47 -7.55 0.34
CA LEU A 158 -0.55 -6.68 -0.22
C LEU A 158 -0.59 -6.84 -1.75
N ALA A 159 -1.72 -7.31 -2.28
CA ALA A 159 -1.98 -7.46 -3.71
C ALA A 159 -2.73 -6.25 -4.27
N ARG A 160 -3.68 -5.69 -3.50
CA ARG A 160 -4.44 -4.50 -3.90
C ARG A 160 -4.77 -3.63 -2.71
N LEU A 161 -4.65 -2.32 -2.89
CA LEU A 161 -5.27 -1.31 -2.05
C LEU A 161 -6.30 -0.57 -2.91
N SER A 162 -7.51 -0.40 -2.39
CA SER A 162 -8.58 0.34 -3.07
C SER A 162 -9.26 1.22 -2.03
N LEU A 163 -9.22 2.53 -2.19
CA LEU A 163 -9.77 3.51 -1.27
C LEU A 163 -10.69 4.47 -2.02
N HIS A 164 -11.81 4.88 -1.43
CA HIS A 164 -12.71 5.87 -2.02
C HIS A 164 -12.12 7.29 -1.97
N ARG A 165 -11.18 7.52 -1.05
CA ARG A 165 -10.40 8.76 -0.85
C ARG A 165 -9.02 8.43 -0.29
N PRO A 166 -8.01 9.32 -0.37
CA PRO A 166 -6.76 9.10 0.35
C PRO A 166 -6.96 8.98 1.86
N LEU A 167 -6.02 8.29 2.51
CA LEU A 167 -5.96 8.19 3.96
C LEU A 167 -5.50 9.51 4.57
N ARG A 168 -6.20 9.96 5.60
CA ARG A 168 -5.96 11.21 6.32
C ARG A 168 -5.34 10.92 7.68
N PRO A 169 -4.53 11.82 8.25
CA PRO A 169 -4.01 11.65 9.61
C PRO A 169 -5.11 11.39 10.66
N THR A 170 -6.28 12.00 10.48
CA THR A 170 -7.47 11.83 11.36
C THR A 170 -8.09 10.44 11.29
N ASP A 171 -7.81 9.64 10.26
CA ASP A 171 -8.36 8.30 10.09
C ASP A 171 -7.77 7.27 11.07
N VAL A 172 -6.57 7.56 11.62
CA VAL A 172 -5.84 6.61 12.46
C VAL A 172 -6.66 6.18 13.66
N ALA A 173 -7.21 7.14 14.40
CA ALA A 173 -8.10 6.86 15.52
C ALA A 173 -9.43 6.33 14.99
N GLY A 174 -9.87 5.17 15.47
CA GLY A 174 -11.10 4.53 15.00
C GLY A 174 -10.92 3.72 13.71
N THR A 175 -9.69 3.53 13.23
CA THR A 175 -9.42 2.56 12.16
C THR A 175 -9.84 1.16 12.60
N LYS A 176 -10.62 0.49 11.75
CA LYS A 176 -10.97 -0.93 11.87
C LYS A 176 -10.79 -1.64 10.54
N ILE A 177 -10.12 -2.79 10.59
CA ILE A 177 -9.94 -3.72 9.48
C ILE A 177 -10.74 -4.99 9.76
N ALA A 178 -11.49 -5.50 8.78
CA ALA A 178 -12.22 -6.77 8.93
C ALA A 178 -12.06 -7.63 7.68
N ILE A 179 -11.77 -8.92 7.84
CA ILE A 179 -11.69 -9.86 6.71
C ILE A 179 -13.12 -10.19 6.25
N THR A 180 -13.51 -9.67 5.09
CA THR A 180 -14.86 -9.83 4.53
C THR A 180 -14.98 -11.03 3.60
N HIS A 181 -13.90 -11.40 2.91
CA HIS A 181 -13.89 -12.56 2.01
C HIS A 181 -12.57 -13.33 2.08
N GLU A 182 -12.67 -14.65 1.90
CA GLU A 182 -11.55 -15.55 1.61
C GLU A 182 -11.78 -16.16 0.23
N ILE A 183 -10.78 -16.07 -0.64
CA ILE A 183 -10.80 -16.66 -1.99
C ILE A 183 -9.84 -17.83 -1.95
N GLY A 184 -10.40 -19.03 -1.76
CA GLY A 184 -9.61 -20.23 -1.49
C GLY A 184 -8.81 -20.06 -0.18
N ARG A 185 -7.52 -20.44 -0.20
CA ARG A 185 -6.60 -20.34 0.95
C ARG A 185 -5.45 -19.36 0.74
N THR A 186 -5.45 -18.68 -0.39
CA THR A 186 -4.28 -17.92 -0.88
C THR A 186 -4.56 -16.45 -1.05
N MET A 187 -5.82 -16.01 -0.95
CA MET A 187 -6.18 -14.61 -1.10
C MET A 187 -7.35 -14.26 -0.19
N THR A 188 -7.34 -13.02 0.29
CA THR A 188 -8.38 -12.47 1.16
C THR A 188 -8.70 -11.06 0.71
N ARG A 189 -9.92 -10.61 1.04
CA ARG A 189 -10.30 -9.20 1.00
C ARG A 189 -10.66 -8.76 2.41
N SER A 190 -10.13 -7.62 2.81
CA SER A 190 -10.46 -6.96 4.07
C SER A 190 -10.99 -5.57 3.83
N SER A 191 -12.08 -5.19 4.49
CA SER A 191 -12.58 -3.82 4.49
C SER A 191 -11.71 -2.92 5.37
N ILE A 192 -11.66 -1.64 5.02
CA ILE A 192 -11.05 -0.57 5.81
C ILE A 192 -12.17 0.37 6.20
N SER A 193 -12.37 0.53 7.50
CA SER A 193 -13.34 1.46 8.07
C SER A 193 -12.66 2.42 9.02
N VAL A 194 -13.18 3.64 9.06
CA VAL A 194 -12.84 4.70 10.01
C VAL A 194 -14.13 5.18 10.67
N SER A 195 -14.08 6.19 11.54
CA SER A 195 -15.28 6.71 12.23
C SER A 195 -16.42 7.12 11.29
N GLU A 196 -16.10 7.57 10.07
CA GLU A 196 -17.07 7.97 9.03
C GLU A 196 -17.69 6.78 8.27
N GLY A 197 -17.20 5.56 8.47
CA GLY A 197 -17.66 4.36 7.76
C GLY A 197 -16.57 3.67 6.94
N VAL A 198 -16.99 2.85 5.97
CA VAL A 198 -16.07 2.09 5.11
C VAL A 198 -15.47 3.01 4.04
N ILE A 199 -14.14 3.11 4.01
CA ILE A 199 -13.40 3.96 3.08
C ILE A 199 -12.64 3.17 2.02
N GLY A 200 -12.67 1.84 2.07
CA GLY A 200 -12.00 1.02 1.07
C GLY A 200 -11.77 -0.43 1.50
N SER A 201 -10.83 -1.07 0.82
CA SER A 201 -10.44 -2.45 1.06
C SER A 201 -8.98 -2.72 0.72
N MET A 202 -8.40 -3.75 1.34
CA MET A 202 -7.15 -4.36 0.93
C MET A 202 -7.37 -5.82 0.52
N ASP A 203 -6.76 -6.21 -0.59
CA ASP A 203 -6.62 -7.61 -0.95
C ASP A 203 -5.21 -8.06 -0.57
N PHE A 204 -5.12 -9.14 0.21
CA PHE A 204 -3.86 -9.77 0.56
C PHE A 204 -3.76 -11.13 -0.11
N MET A 205 -2.55 -11.51 -0.49
CA MET A 205 -2.27 -12.82 -1.07
C MET A 205 -1.10 -13.50 -0.35
N VAL A 206 -1.16 -14.83 -0.26
CA VAL A 206 -0.06 -15.65 0.23
C VAL A 206 1.00 -15.72 -0.87
N GLY A 207 2.12 -15.04 -0.65
CA GLY A 207 3.26 -15.03 -1.56
C GLY A 207 4.52 -15.62 -0.94
N THR A 208 5.49 -15.94 -1.79
CA THR A 208 6.87 -16.11 -1.36
C THR A 208 7.48 -14.72 -1.35
N ALA A 209 7.80 -14.18 -0.17
CA ALA A 209 8.61 -12.98 -0.11
C ALA A 209 10.02 -13.32 -0.64
N PRO A 210 10.69 -12.41 -1.36
CA PRO A 210 12.09 -12.59 -1.72
C PRO A 210 12.91 -12.94 -0.46
N PRO A 211 13.92 -13.83 -0.56
CA PRO A 211 14.72 -14.22 0.59
C PRO A 211 15.37 -12.98 1.23
N ALA A 212 15.60 -13.04 2.55
CA ALA A 212 16.44 -12.05 3.21
C ALA A 212 17.85 -12.09 2.59
N LEU A 213 18.50 -10.93 2.45
CA LEU A 213 19.90 -10.90 2.02
C LEU A 213 20.72 -11.60 3.12
N ALA A 214 21.47 -12.64 2.74
CA ALA A 214 22.40 -13.29 3.65
C ALA A 214 23.43 -12.24 4.12
N GLY A 215 23.54 -12.03 5.44
CA GLY A 215 24.57 -11.15 6.02
C GLY A 215 24.11 -9.85 6.67
N SER A 216 22.86 -9.74 7.14
CA SER A 216 22.48 -8.67 8.10
C SER A 216 22.09 -9.29 9.43
N ALA A 217 23.12 -9.64 10.21
CA ALA A 217 23.06 -9.88 11.65
C ALA A 217 23.81 -8.75 12.35
#